data_AF-A0A937S7G3-F1
#
_entry.id   AF-A0A937S7G3-F1
#
_cell.length_a   1.000
_cell.length_b   1.000
_cell.length_c   1.000
_cell.angle_alpha   90.00
_cell.angle_beta   90.00
_cell.angle_gamma   90.00
#
_symmetry.space_group_name_H-M   'P 1'
#
loop_
_entity.id
_entity.type
_entity.pdbx_description
1 polymer ?
#
loop_
_entity_poly.entity_id
_entity_poly.type
_entity_poly.pdbx_seq_one_letter_code
_entity_poly.pdbx_strand_id
1 'polypeptide(L)' 'MLITLLQSERQVSLERLATLFAQPIQFESRRRNLQRFLMLPQLSAKALWFPILKYWLKGHFNPHMSL' A
#
# COMPACT_ATOMS: atom_id res chain seq x y z
N MET A 1 5.44 -3.83 7.50
CA MET A 1 4.85 -3.12 8.66
C MET A 1 4.00 -1.91 8.22
N LEU A 2 4.46 -1.00 7.34
CA LEU A 2 3.63 0.13 6.87
C LEU A 2 2.47 -0.27 5.94
N ILE A 3 2.69 -1.18 4.99
CA ILE A 3 1.65 -1.65 4.05
C ILE A 3 0.47 -2.28 4.81
N THR A 4 0.75 -3.08 5.84
CA THR A 4 -0.27 -3.72 6.68
C THR A 4 -1.12 -2.68 7.44
N LEU A 5 -0.48 -1.63 7.95
CA LEU A 5 -1.15 -0.51 8.62
C LEU A 5 -2.05 0.26 7.63
N LEU A 6 -1.59 0.42 6.39
CA LEU A 6 -2.38 1.00 5.31
C LEU A 6 -3.59 0.14 4.92
N GLN A 7 -3.44 -1.18 4.97
CA GLN A 7 -4.51 -2.14 4.66
C GLN A 7 -5.55 -2.26 5.77
N SER A 8 -5.15 -2.07 7.04
CA SER A 8 -6.05 -2.14 8.19
C SER A 8 -6.83 -0.85 8.42
N GLU A 9 -6.27 0.31 8.04
CA GLU A 9 -6.89 1.61 8.32
C GLU A 9 -7.86 2.01 7.21
N ARG A 10 -9.16 2.03 7.53
CA ARG A 10 -10.24 2.41 6.59
C ARG A 10 -10.21 3.90 6.22
N GLN A 11 -9.59 4.75 7.05
CA GLN A 11 -9.49 6.19 6.84
C GLN A 11 -8.01 6.63 6.87
N VAL A 12 -7.44 6.75 5.67
CA VAL A 12 -6.00 6.99 5.48
C VAL A 12 -5.68 8.48 5.65
N SER A 13 -5.64 8.99 6.89
CA SER A 13 -5.13 10.34 7.17
C SER A 13 -3.64 10.29 7.55
N LEU A 14 -2.86 11.24 7.04
CA LEU A 14 -1.42 11.30 7.30
C LEU A 14 -1.10 11.43 8.79
N GLU A 15 -1.93 12.16 9.53
CA GLU A 15 -1.78 12.35 10.98
C GLU A 15 -2.05 11.07 11.74
N ARG A 16 -3.14 10.35 11.39
CA ARG A 16 -3.47 9.08 12.02
C ARG A 16 -2.38 8.04 11.77
N LEU A 17 -1.90 7.95 10.53
CA LEU A 17 -0.78 7.07 10.18
C LEU A 17 0.50 7.45 10.93
N ALA A 18 0.82 8.74 11.07
CA ALA A 18 1.99 9.19 11.81
C ALA A 18 1.90 8.91 13.32
N THR A 19 0.69 8.94 13.89
CA THR A 19 0.44 8.55 15.28
C THR A 19 0.56 7.05 15.50
N LEU A 20 -0.04 6.24 14.61
CA LEU A 20 -0.02 4.77 14.69
C LEU A 20 1.37 4.20 14.37
N PHE A 21 2.14 4.90 13.53
CA PHE A 21 3.51 4.52 13.20
C PHE A 21 4.46 4.96 14.33
N ALA A 22 4.61 4.09 15.33
CA ALA A 22 5.49 4.28 16.46
C ALA A 22 6.97 4.17 16.04
N GLN A 23 7.53 5.27 15.52
CA GLN A 23 8.96 5.43 15.33
C GLN A 23 9.51 6.52 16.27
N PRO A 24 10.71 6.33 16.84
CA PRO A 24 11.36 7.30 17.72
C PRO A 24 11.98 8.46 16.93
N ILE A 25 11.13 9.18 16.17
CA ILE A 25 11.48 10.38 15.42
C ILE A 25 10.38 11.42 15.57
N GLN A 26 10.72 12.69 15.28
CA GLN A 26 9.77 13.79 15.35
C GLN A 26 8.51 13.49 14.53
N PHE A 27 7.34 13.85 15.07
CA PHE A 27 6.04 13.62 14.44
C PHE A 27 5.99 14.22 13.02
N GLU A 28 6.47 15.46 12.84
CA GLU A 28 6.52 16.11 11.53
C GLU A 28 7.43 15.38 10.53
N SER A 29 8.53 14.80 11.00
CA SER A 29 9.41 13.97 10.17
C SER A 29 8.73 12.69 9.72
N ARG A 30 7.99 12.01 10.63
CA ARG A 30 7.16 10.85 10.30
C ARG A 30 6.11 11.21 9.25
N ARG A 31 5.40 12.31 9.47
CA ARG A 31 4.35 12.78 8.55
C ARG A 31 4.92 13.05 7.16
N ARG A 32 6.05 13.76 7.05
CA ARG A 32 6.72 14.01 5.77
C ARG A 32 7.21 12.73 5.09
N ASN A 33 7.76 11.78 5.84
CA ASN A 33 8.21 10.51 5.28
C ASN A 33 7.03 9.68 4.75
N LEU A 34 5.93 9.60 5.51
CA LEU A 34 4.70 8.95 5.07
C LEU A 34 4.11 9.63 3.83
N GLN A 35 4.08 10.95 3.82
CA GLN A 35 3.63 11.72 2.66
C GLN A 35 4.48 11.42 1.42
N ARG A 36 5.81 11.48 1.53
CA ARG A 36 6.73 11.14 0.43
C ARG A 36 6.50 9.73 -0.06
N PHE A 37 6.35 8.76 0.85
CA PHE A 37 6.10 7.36 0.51
C PHE A 37 4.76 7.16 -0.23
N LEU A 38 3.70 7.83 0.20
CA LEU A 38 2.38 7.74 -0.44
C LEU A 38 2.30 8.48 -1.78
N MET A 39 3.14 9.49 -1.98
CA MET A 39 3.26 10.23 -3.25
C MET A 39 4.14 9.52 -4.30
N LEU A 40 4.74 8.38 -3.94
CA LEU A 40 5.57 7.62 -4.87
C LEU A 40 4.74 7.13 -6.06
N PRO A 41 5.19 7.34 -7.32
CA PRO A 41 4.42 6.96 -8.51
C PRO A 41 4.16 5.45 -8.60
N GLN A 42 5.05 4.62 -8.03
CA GLN A 42 4.87 3.17 -7.90
C GLN A 42 3.74 2.76 -6.95
N LEU A 43 3.33 3.66 -6.05
CA LEU A 43 2.22 3.45 -5.11
C LEU A 43 0.89 3.96 -5.65
N SER A 44 0.86 4.42 -6.91
CA SER A 44 -0.40 4.79 -7.56
C SER A 44 -1.34 3.58 -7.63
N ALA A 45 -2.64 3.83 -7.49
CA ALA A 45 -3.66 2.78 -7.60
C ALA A 45 -3.49 1.99 -8.91
N LYS A 46 -3.18 2.69 -10.01
CA LYS A 46 -2.89 2.06 -11.30
C LYS A 46 -1.69 1.11 -11.22
N ALA A 47 -0.55 1.56 -10.68
CA ALA A 47 0.66 0.73 -10.59
C ALA A 47 0.49 -0.47 -9.65
N LEU A 48 -0.34 -0.35 -8.60
CA LEU A 48 -0.61 -1.44 -7.66
C LEU A 48 -1.63 -2.45 -8.20
N TRP A 49 -2.75 -1.97 -8.75
CA TRP A 49 -3.84 -2.86 -9.17
C TRP A 49 -3.54 -3.61 -10.47
N PHE A 50 -2.85 -3.00 -11.44
CA PHE A 50 -2.60 -3.64 -12.73
C PHE A 50 -1.80 -4.95 -12.65
N PRO A 51 -0.66 -5.03 -11.90
CA PRO A 51 0.08 -6.28 -11.74
C PRO A 51 -0.73 -7.36 -11.02
N ILE A 52 -1.50 -6.99 -10.00
CA ILE A 52 -2.35 -7.91 -9.23
C ILE A 52 -3.44 -8.49 -10.12
N LEU A 53 -4.17 -7.63 -10.84
CA LEU A 53 -5.18 -8.03 -11.83
C LEU A 53 -4.57 -8.91 -12.92
N LYS A 54 -3.41 -8.53 -13.47
CA LYS A 54 -2.72 -9.30 -14.51
C LYS A 54 -2.32 -10.69 -14.00
N TYR A 55 -1.85 -10.80 -12.77
CA TYR A 55 -1.52 -12.07 -12.14
C TYR A 55 -2.77 -12.94 -11.94
N TRP A 56 -3.85 -12.36 -11.39
CA TRP A 56 -5.13 -13.03 -11.21
C TRP A 56 -5.70 -13.56 -12.53
N LEU A 57 -5.72 -12.71 -13.56
CA LEU A 57 -6.18 -13.09 -14.90
C LEU A 57 -5.35 -14.23 -15.48
N LYS A 58 -4.02 -14.18 -15.34
CA LYS A 58 -3.16 -15.29 -15.80
C LYS A 58 -3.43 -16.60 -15.06
N GLY A 59 -3.69 -16.56 -13.76
CA GLY A 59 -4.03 -17.74 -12.98
C GLY A 59 -5.38 -18.34 -13.35
N HIS A 60 -6.38 -17.49 -13.59
CA HIS A 60 -7.75 -17.92 -13.86
C HIS A 60 -8.00 -18.33 -15.33
N PHE A 61 -7.20 -17.80 -16.27
CA PHE A 61 -7.26 -18.12 -17.70
C PHE A 61 -6.17 -19.09 -18.16
N ASN A 62 -5.40 -19.69 -17.25
CA ASN A 62 -4.54 -20.81 -17.61
C ASN A 62 -5.42 -22.07 -17.76
N PRO A 63 -5.66 -22.59 -18.98
CA PRO A 63 -6.60 -23.70 -19.21
C PRO A 63 -6.12 -25.04 -18.62
N HIS A 64 -4.89 -25.09 -18.09
CA HIS A 64 -4.22 -26.31 -17.65
C HIS A 64 -4.42 -26.69 -16.18
N MET A 65 -5.24 -25.94 -15.43
CA MET A 65 -5.61 -26.31 -14.05
C MET A 65 -7.05 -26.81 -13.99
N SER A 66 -7.36 -27.76 -14.87
CA SER A 66 -8.46 -28.71 -14.70
C SER A 66 -7.85 -29.99 -14.12
N LEU A 67 -7.94 -30.14 -12.80
CA LEU A 67 -7.86 -31.41 -12.10
C LEU A 67 -9.25 -31.74 -11.56
#